data_AF-A0A1I5HRH7-F1
#
_entry.id   AF-A0A1I5HRH7-F1
#
_cell.length_a   1.000
_cell.length_b   1.000
_cell.length_c   1.000
_cell.angle_alpha   90.00
_cell.angle_beta   90.00
_cell.angle_gamma   90.00
#
_symmetry.space_group_name_H-M   'P 1'
#
loop_
_entity.id
_entity.type
_entity.pdbx_description
1 polymer ?
#
loop_
_entity_poly.entity_id
_entity_poly.type
_entity_poly.pdbx_seq_one_letter_code
_entity_poly.pdbx_strand_id
1 'polypeptide(L)'
;MSDAHGDDPGTGRQLIGTDRVPGSPLYSQGVRVRDHIHVSRMTGTDPVTGVLAGGTIQEQTRQAIAHRPAILEAGGASSDDVVEVDVLSTDPADPADLDEE
;
A
#
# COMPACT_ATOMS: atom_id res chain seq x y z
N MET A 1 21.61 -4.04 -13.27
CA MET A 1 20.55 -4.92 -12.76
C MET A 1 21.18 -5.74 -11.64
N SER A 2 20.94 -5.37 -10.39
CA SER A 2 21.51 -6.03 -9.20
C SER A 2 20.41 -6.08 -8.17
N ASP A 3 20.20 -7.29 -7.62
CA ASP A 3 19.08 -7.69 -6.79
C ASP A 3 18.78 -6.74 -5.62
N ALA A 4 17.53 -6.29 -5.55
CA ALA A 4 16.99 -5.47 -4.47
C ALA A 4 16.18 -6.30 -3.44
N HIS A 5 16.44 -7.61 -3.32
CA HIS A 5 15.91 -8.43 -2.23
C HIS A 5 16.88 -8.37 -1.04
N GLY A 6 16.90 -7.21 -0.38
CA GLY A 6 17.71 -6.97 0.81
C GLY A 6 17.09 -7.64 2.04
N ASP A 7 17.48 -8.90 2.27
CA ASP A 7 17.36 -9.53 3.58
C ASP A 7 18.44 -8.91 4.48
N ASP A 8 18.03 -8.18 5.53
CA ASP A 8 18.97 -7.59 6.49
C ASP A 8 19.17 -8.56 7.67
N PRO A 9 20.29 -9.30 7.72
CA PRO A 9 20.48 -10.41 8.65
C PRO A 9 20.55 -9.98 10.12
N GLY A 10 20.65 -8.67 10.40
CA GLY A 10 20.67 -8.12 11.75
C GLY A 10 19.28 -7.86 12.38
N THR A 11 18.22 -7.73 11.56
CA THR A 11 16.92 -7.22 12.04
C THR A 11 15.77 -8.22 11.91
N GLY A 12 15.96 -9.34 11.19
CA GLY A 12 14.91 -10.33 10.95
C GLY A 12 13.73 -9.76 10.15
N ARG A 13 14.02 -8.79 9.28
CA ARG A 13 13.05 -8.14 8.40
C ARG A 13 13.40 -8.38 6.94
N GLN A 14 12.37 -8.52 6.12
CA GLN A 14 12.47 -8.70 4.67
C GLN A 14 11.78 -7.53 3.97
N LEU A 15 12.47 -6.88 3.03
CA LEU A 15 11.87 -5.86 2.18
C LEU A 15 10.97 -6.54 1.14
N ILE A 16 9.79 -5.97 0.92
CA ILE A 16 8.82 -6.44 -0.07
C ILE A 16 8.78 -5.43 -1.22
N GLY A 17 8.89 -5.93 -2.45
CA GLY A 17 8.82 -5.14 -3.66
C GLY A 17 8.21 -5.91 -4.83
N THR A 18 7.48 -5.19 -5.68
CA THR A 18 6.86 -5.68 -6.92
C THR A 18 6.92 -4.61 -8.00
N ASP A 19 7.11 -5.02 -9.25
CA ASP A 19 7.08 -4.12 -10.42
C ASP A 19 5.67 -3.71 -10.82
N ARG A 20 4.63 -4.30 -10.19
CA ARG A 20 3.21 -4.00 -10.47
C ARG A 20 2.73 -2.70 -9.84
N VAL A 21 3.51 -2.13 -8.94
CA VAL A 21 3.19 -0.91 -8.19
C VAL A 21 4.39 0.04 -8.28
N PRO A 22 4.20 1.35 -8.46
CA PRO A 22 5.31 2.30 -8.40
C PRO A 22 6.07 2.19 -7.07
N GLY A 23 7.39 2.02 -7.14
CA GLY A 23 8.28 2.08 -5.98
C GLY A 23 8.66 3.51 -5.62
N SER A 24 9.35 3.67 -4.49
CA SER A 24 9.93 4.94 -4.04
C SER A 24 11.42 4.74 -3.74
N PRO A 25 12.30 5.72 -4.07
CA PRO A 25 13.70 5.67 -3.64
C PRO A 25 13.86 5.96 -2.13
N LEU A 26 12.83 6.49 -1.47
CA LEU A 26 12.88 6.91 -0.06
C LEU A 26 12.38 5.83 0.91
N TYR A 27 11.54 4.89 0.45
CA TYR A 27 10.91 3.88 1.29
C TYR A 27 10.53 2.63 0.47
N SER A 28 10.47 1.48 1.13
CA SER A 28 10.05 0.21 0.52
C SER A 28 8.52 0.14 0.36
N GLN A 29 8.03 -0.64 -0.60
CA GLN A 29 6.59 -0.84 -0.79
C GLN A 29 5.95 -1.59 0.39
N GLY A 30 6.69 -2.53 0.98
CA GLY A 30 6.33 -3.14 2.25
C GLY A 30 7.56 -3.72 2.95
N VAL A 31 7.36 -4.10 4.21
CA VAL A 31 8.36 -4.81 5.01
C VAL A 31 7.66 -5.92 5.78
N ARG A 32 8.20 -7.13 5.70
CA ARG A 32 7.82 -8.24 6.57
C ARG A 32 8.71 -8.26 7.80
N VAL A 33 8.11 -8.38 8.98
CA VAL A 33 8.82 -8.61 10.24
C VAL A 33 8.10 -9.74 10.98
N ARG A 34 8.75 -10.90 11.11
CA ARG A 34 8.14 -12.13 11.64
C ARG A 34 6.86 -12.51 10.87
N ASP A 35 5.70 -12.42 11.51
CA ASP A 35 4.39 -12.80 10.98
C ASP A 35 3.58 -11.60 10.50
N HIS A 36 4.10 -10.38 10.62
CA HIS A 36 3.43 -9.16 10.21
C HIS A 36 4.03 -8.60 8.93
N ILE A 37 3.16 -8.10 8.06
CA ILE A 37 3.51 -7.35 6.86
C ILE A 37 2.98 -5.94 7.03
N HIS A 38 3.88 -4.96 6.96
CA HIS A 38 3.53 -3.55 6.93
C HIS A 38 3.64 -3.04 5.50
N VAL A 39 2.54 -2.55 4.95
CA VAL A 39 2.48 -1.98 3.60
C VAL A 39 2.59 -0.46 3.70
N SER A 40 3.45 0.13 2.90
CA SER A 40 3.57 1.59 2.82
C SER A 40 2.26 2.22 2.38
N ARG A 41 1.99 3.43 2.88
CA ARG A 41 0.79 4.17 2.49
C ARG A 41 0.82 4.51 1.01
N MET A 42 -0.36 4.48 0.41
CA MET A 42 -0.58 4.78 -0.99
C MET A 42 -1.60 5.92 -1.09
N THR A 43 -1.41 6.80 -2.06
CA THR A 43 -2.32 7.92 -2.32
C THR A 43 -3.41 7.46 -3.28
N GLY A 44 -4.61 8.06 -3.15
CA GLY A 44 -5.72 7.87 -4.09
C GLY A 44 -5.54 8.57 -5.42
N THR A 45 -4.29 8.71 -5.88
CA THR A 45 -3.93 9.38 -7.12
C THR A 45 -3.72 8.36 -8.23
N ASP A 46 -4.17 8.69 -9.44
CA ASP A 46 -3.84 7.94 -10.64
C ASP A 46 -2.33 8.05 -10.91
N PRO A 47 -1.60 6.92 -11.04
CA PRO A 47 -0.15 6.93 -11.20
C PRO A 47 0.33 7.42 -12.58
N VAL A 48 -0.57 7.49 -13.57
CA VAL A 48 -0.29 7.99 -14.93
C VAL A 48 -0.43 9.51 -14.96
N THR A 49 -1.47 10.05 -14.34
CA THR A 49 -1.79 11.48 -14.41
C THR A 49 -1.27 12.28 -13.22
N GLY A 50 -1.04 11.64 -12.07
CA GLY A 50 -0.69 12.29 -10.81
C GLY A 50 -1.84 13.05 -10.14
N VAL A 51 -3.07 12.93 -10.65
CA VAL A 51 -4.27 13.58 -10.12
C VAL A 51 -5.05 12.60 -9.26
N LEU A 52 -5.87 13.10 -8.32
CA LEU A 52 -6.82 12.27 -7.57
C LEU A 52 -7.70 11.45 -8.52
N ALA A 53 -7.90 10.18 -8.18
CA ALA A 53 -8.80 9.30 -8.89
C ALA A 53 -10.23 9.69 -8.54
N GLY A 54 -10.86 10.46 -9.43
CA GLY A 54 -12.25 10.88 -9.28
C GLY A 54 -12.46 12.04 -8.32
N GLY A 55 -13.73 12.41 -8.16
CA GLY A 55 -14.17 13.54 -7.33
C GLY A 55 -14.62 13.13 -5.94
N THR A 56 -14.77 11.84 -5.68
CA THR A 56 -15.30 11.29 -4.44
C THR A 56 -14.23 10.59 -3.62
N ILE A 57 -14.40 10.52 -2.30
CA ILE A 57 -13.46 9.83 -1.41
C ILE A 57 -13.43 8.32 -1.67
N GLN A 58 -14.53 7.73 -2.12
CA GLN A 58 -14.63 6.31 -2.44
C GLN A 58 -13.79 5.96 -3.68
N GLU A 59 -13.83 6.79 -4.73
CA GLU A 59 -12.98 6.60 -5.92
C GLU A 59 -11.48 6.70 -5.55
N GLN A 60 -11.13 7.69 -4.73
CA GLN A 60 -9.75 7.89 -4.26
C GLN A 60 -9.29 6.75 -3.35
N THR A 61 -10.14 6.28 -2.45
CA THR A 61 -9.84 5.17 -1.54
C THR A 61 -9.68 3.86 -2.29
N ARG A 62 -10.57 3.57 -3.26
CA ARG A 62 -10.40 2.40 -4.14
C ARG A 62 -9.07 2.46 -4.87
N GLN A 63 -8.68 3.61 -5.41
CA GLN A 63 -7.38 3.78 -6.07
C GLN A 63 -6.21 3.56 -5.10
N ALA A 64 -6.29 4.09 -3.88
CA ALA A 64 -5.25 3.92 -2.87
C ALA A 64 -5.06 2.45 -2.46
N ILE A 65 -6.14 1.66 -2.46
CA ILE A 65 -6.11 0.26 -2.03
C ILE A 65 -5.88 -0.72 -3.20
N ALA A 66 -6.23 -0.35 -4.45
CA ALA A 66 -6.21 -1.23 -5.62
C ALA A 66 -4.87 -1.94 -5.87
N HIS A 67 -3.76 -1.33 -5.45
CA HIS A 67 -2.41 -1.85 -5.63
C HIS A 67 -1.90 -2.69 -4.47
N ARG A 68 -2.55 -2.62 -3.30
CA ARG A 68 -2.12 -3.35 -2.08
C ARG A 68 -2.13 -4.87 -2.24
N PRO A 69 -3.08 -5.51 -2.95
CA PRO A 69 -3.02 -6.95 -3.19
C PRO A 69 -1.70 -7.41 -3.81
N ALA A 70 -1.15 -6.65 -4.77
CA ALA A 70 0.12 -7.01 -5.41
C ALA A 70 1.32 -6.95 -4.45
N ILE A 71 1.29 -6.04 -3.46
CA ILE A 71 2.33 -5.94 -2.43
C ILE A 71 2.18 -7.07 -1.41
N LEU A 72 0.94 -7.36 -0.99
CA LEU A 72 0.65 -8.48 -0.08
C LEU A 72 1.07 -9.82 -0.69
N GLU A 73 0.72 -10.05 -1.96
CA GLU A 73 1.12 -11.24 -2.72
C GLU A 73 2.65 -11.40 -2.78
N ALA A 74 3.37 -10.31 -3.04
CA ALA A 74 4.84 -10.31 -3.04
C ALA A 74 5.44 -10.62 -1.66
N GLY A 75 4.72 -10.34 -0.58
CA GLY A 75 5.06 -10.70 0.80
C GLY A 75 4.58 -12.09 1.24
N GLY A 76 3.89 -12.83 0.37
CA GLY A 76 3.31 -14.14 0.66
C GLY A 76 2.00 -14.10 1.47
N ALA A 77 1.23 -13.01 1.36
CA ALA A 77 -0.08 -12.84 1.99
C ALA A 77 -1.15 -12.46 0.96
N SER A 78 -2.39 -12.36 1.42
CA SER A 78 -3.57 -12.03 0.64
C SER A 78 -4.41 -10.94 1.31
N SER A 79 -5.45 -10.46 0.62
CA SER A 79 -6.40 -9.51 1.20
C SER A 79 -7.16 -10.08 2.41
N ASP A 80 -7.32 -11.41 2.50
CA ASP A 80 -7.98 -12.07 3.63
C ASP A 80 -7.13 -12.02 4.92
N ASP A 81 -5.83 -11.76 4.80
CA ASP A 81 -4.89 -11.65 5.93
C ASP A 81 -4.84 -10.23 6.53
N VAL A 82 -5.58 -9.28 5.95
CA VAL A 82 -5.60 -7.88 6.38
C VAL A 82 -6.41 -7.73 7.67
N VAL A 83 -5.75 -7.28 8.73
CA VAL A 83 -6.39 -7.05 10.05
C VAL A 83 -6.70 -5.58 10.33
N GLU A 84 -6.03 -4.66 9.64
CA GLU A 84 -6.15 -3.22 9.87
C GLU A 84 -5.84 -2.44 8.58
N VAL A 85 -6.60 -1.36 8.36
CA VAL A 85 -6.39 -0.42 7.26
C VAL A 85 -6.51 1.00 7.78
N ASP A 86 -5.39 1.73 7.76
CA ASP A 86 -5.39 3.16 8.04
C ASP A 86 -5.72 3.97 6.78
N VAL A 87 -6.79 4.77 6.86
CA VAL A 87 -7.16 5.77 5.86
C VAL A 87 -6.93 7.16 6.44
N LEU A 88 -6.13 7.97 5.74
CA LEU A 88 -5.90 9.36 6.12
C LEU A 88 -6.54 10.27 5.07
N SER A 89 -7.62 10.94 5.46
CA SER A 89 -8.23 11.99 4.66
C SER A 89 -7.80 13.39 5.12
N THR A 90 -7.82 14.34 4.18
CA THR A 90 -7.67 15.77 4.43
C THR A 90 -8.98 16.47 4.81
N ASP A 91 -10.14 15.85 4.56
CA ASP A 91 -11.46 16.40 4.88
C ASP A 91 -12.06 15.66 6.09
N PRO A 92 -12.49 16.37 7.15
CA PRO A 92 -13.15 15.74 8.29
C PRO A 92 -14.55 15.16 7.99
N ALA A 93 -15.19 15.48 6.86
CA ALA A 93 -16.50 14.94 6.45
C ALA A 93 -16.41 13.56 5.76
N ASP A 94 -15.27 13.25 5.15
CA ASP A 94 -15.01 12.01 4.40
C ASP A 94 -15.25 10.68 5.14
N PRO A 95 -14.97 10.51 6.45
CA PRO A 95 -15.20 9.23 7.10
C PRO A 95 -16.67 8.79 7.11
N ALA A 96 -17.63 9.72 7.08
CA ALA A 96 -19.05 9.36 6.96
C ALA A 96 -19.37 8.75 5.59
N ASP A 97 -18.78 9.31 4.53
CA ASP A 97 -18.99 8.88 3.16
C ASP A 97 -18.29 7.53 2.86
N LEU A 98 -17.23 7.20 3.60
CA LEU A 98 -16.51 5.92 3.47
C LEU A 98 -17.26 4.72 4.04
N ASP A 99 -18.05 4.91 5.10
CA ASP A 99 -18.78 3.83 5.79
C ASP A 99 -20.05 3.37 5.04
N GLU A 100 -20.40 4.01 3.92
CA GLU A 100 -21.62 3.72 3.13
C GLU A 100 -21.44 2.67 2.01
N GLU A 101 -20.35 1.89 2.01
CA GLU A 101 -20.10 0.79 1.04
C GLU A 101 -20.32 -0.62 1.62
#